data_AF-A0A7C0WJL0-F1
#
_entry.id   AF-A0A7C0WJL0-F1
#
_cell.length_a   1.000
_cell.length_b   1.000
_cell.length_c   1.000
_cell.angle_alpha   90.00
_cell.angle_beta   90.00
_cell.angle_gamma   90.00
#
_symmetry.space_group_name_H-M   'P 1'
#
loop_
_entity.id
_entity.type
_entity.pdbx_description
1 polymer ?
#
loop_
_entity_poly.entity_id
_entity_poly.type
_entity_poly.pdbx_seq_one_letter_code
_entity_poly.pdbx_strand_id
1 'polypeptide(L)'
;MKFVTLFAVLAATVLISSPAFAGTLNGKKLFNDPQFAGSTNSKSCNTCHPDGSGVEKAAGKTSFTIMGHKKNSLEDTVNLCISMALKGKPIATGSGEMKDIVSYIKSLKGKKIKKRIIKGC
;
A
#
# COMPACT_ATOMS: atom_id res chain seq x y z
N MET A 1 6.30 21.28 60.22
CA MET A 1 7.45 21.04 59.33
C MET A 1 6.99 20.08 58.24
N LYS A 2 6.82 20.60 57.01
CA LYS A 2 6.22 19.91 55.86
C LYS A 2 7.33 19.21 55.07
N PHE A 3 7.43 17.90 55.15
CA PHE A 3 8.20 17.10 54.20
C PHE A 3 7.22 16.48 53.20
N VAL A 4 6.90 17.24 52.15
CA VAL A 4 6.19 16.71 50.98
C VAL A 4 7.26 16.20 50.03
N THR A 5 7.38 14.88 49.96
CA THR A 5 8.20 14.13 49.02
C THR A 5 7.81 14.47 47.58
N LEU A 6 8.73 15.13 46.89
CA LEU A 6 8.59 15.52 45.49
C LEU A 6 8.95 14.32 44.59
N PHE A 7 7.99 13.43 44.34
CA PHE A 7 8.09 12.48 43.24
C PHE A 7 7.67 13.18 41.94
N ALA A 8 8.67 13.67 41.19
CA ALA A 8 8.47 14.17 39.83
C ALA A 8 8.15 12.99 38.91
N VAL A 9 6.86 12.73 38.68
CA VAL A 9 6.38 11.80 37.66
C VAL A 9 6.57 12.45 36.29
N LEU A 10 7.71 12.17 35.65
CA LEU A 10 7.97 12.54 34.26
C LEU A 10 7.13 11.62 33.36
N ALA A 11 5.92 12.06 33.00
CA ALA A 11 5.08 11.38 32.03
C ALA A 11 5.66 11.55 30.62
N ALA A 12 6.59 10.68 30.24
CA ALA A 12 7.05 10.56 28.85
C ALA A 12 5.93 9.92 28.03
N THR A 13 5.13 10.74 27.35
CA THR A 13 4.19 10.29 26.32
C THR A 13 5.00 9.78 25.13
N VAL A 14 5.34 8.49 25.13
CA VAL A 14 5.88 7.79 23.96
C VAL A 14 4.78 7.78 22.91
N LEU A 15 4.91 8.61 21.87
CA LEU A 15 4.11 8.51 20.66
C LEU A 15 4.49 7.19 19.96
N ILE A 16 3.73 6.13 20.23
CA ILE A 16 3.94 4.81 19.62
C ILE A 16 3.57 4.91 18.13
N SER A 17 4.54 5.28 17.29
CA SER A 17 4.41 5.17 15.83
C SER A 17 4.36 3.70 15.46
N SER A 18 3.17 3.16 15.33
CA SER A 18 2.97 1.75 15.00
C SER A 18 3.55 1.44 13.61
N PRO A 19 4.37 0.40 13.42
CA PRO A 19 4.98 0.07 12.13
C PRO A 19 3.93 -0.17 11.02
N ALA A 20 2.73 -0.62 11.38
CA ALA A 20 1.60 -0.77 10.45
C ALA A 20 1.12 0.58 9.85
N PHE A 21 1.18 1.67 10.64
CA PHE A 21 0.81 3.01 10.16
C PHE A 21 1.85 3.55 9.18
N ALA A 22 3.15 3.39 9.51
CA ALA A 22 4.25 3.80 8.62
C ALA A 22 4.19 3.06 7.27
N GLY A 23 3.99 1.74 7.28
CA GLY A 23 3.90 0.94 6.05
C GLY A 23 2.73 1.34 5.16
N THR A 24 1.58 1.70 5.75
CA THR A 24 0.41 2.18 4.97
C THR A 24 0.69 3.53 4.31
N LEU A 25 1.38 4.45 4.99
CA LEU A 25 1.75 5.76 4.43
C LEU A 25 2.77 5.62 3.30
N ASN A 26 3.80 4.80 3.49
CA ASN A 26 4.78 4.50 2.45
C ASN A 26 4.13 3.81 1.26
N GLY A 27 3.27 2.82 1.51
CA GLY A 27 2.53 2.13 0.46
C GLY A 27 1.65 3.08 -0.35
N LYS A 28 1.03 4.07 0.29
CA LYS A 28 0.31 5.14 -0.42
C LYS A 28 1.23 5.97 -1.30
N LYS A 29 2.44 6.30 -0.84
CA LYS A 29 3.42 7.03 -1.67
C LYS A 29 3.80 6.21 -2.90
N LEU A 30 4.19 4.94 -2.72
CA LEU A 30 4.52 4.02 -3.82
C LEU A 30 3.34 3.86 -4.80
N PHE A 31 2.11 3.77 -4.29
CA PHE A 31 0.91 3.66 -5.12
C PHE A 31 0.68 4.85 -6.05
N ASN A 32 1.18 6.03 -5.68
CA ASN A 32 1.07 7.27 -6.45
C ASN A 32 2.33 7.60 -7.28
N ASP A 33 3.43 6.88 -7.06
CA ASP A 33 4.72 7.16 -7.68
C ASP A 33 4.80 6.58 -9.11
N PRO A 34 4.96 7.42 -10.15
CA PRO A 34 5.13 6.95 -11.52
C PRO A 34 6.49 6.31 -11.79
N GLN A 35 7.46 6.44 -10.89
CA GLN A 35 8.80 5.84 -11.00
C GLN A 35 8.96 4.53 -10.23
N PHE A 36 7.91 4.11 -9.52
CA PHE A 36 7.95 2.93 -8.66
C PHE A 36 8.46 1.69 -9.40
N ALA A 37 9.33 0.92 -8.74
CA ALA A 37 9.92 -0.31 -9.25
C ALA A 37 10.63 -0.15 -10.62
N GLY A 38 11.21 1.03 -10.87
CA GLY A 38 11.90 1.33 -12.12
C GLY A 38 10.96 1.42 -13.31
N SER A 39 9.71 1.84 -13.07
CA SER A 39 8.73 2.14 -14.12
C SER A 39 9.34 3.07 -15.18
N THR A 40 9.07 2.75 -16.44
CA THR A 40 9.61 3.47 -17.61
C THR A 40 8.55 4.34 -18.29
N ASN A 41 7.33 4.39 -17.75
CA ASN A 41 6.26 5.22 -18.25
C ASN A 41 5.73 6.17 -17.16
N SER A 42 4.80 7.06 -17.53
CA SER A 42 4.24 8.06 -16.61
C SER A 42 3.09 7.55 -15.74
N LYS A 43 2.79 6.24 -15.75
CA LYS A 43 1.69 5.67 -14.98
C LYS A 43 2.15 5.29 -13.59
N SER A 44 1.24 5.42 -12.64
CA SER A 44 1.33 4.83 -11.30
C SER A 44 0.15 3.89 -11.07
N CYS A 45 0.14 3.15 -9.96
CA CYS A 45 -1.03 2.34 -9.59
C CYS A 45 -2.30 3.20 -9.52
N ASN A 46 -2.19 4.42 -9.00
CA ASN A 46 -3.29 5.38 -8.91
C ASN A 46 -3.83 5.83 -10.29
N THR A 47 -3.03 5.73 -11.34
CA THR A 47 -3.50 6.03 -12.70
C THR A 47 -4.63 5.09 -13.11
N CYS A 48 -4.46 3.78 -12.84
CA CYS A 48 -5.46 2.75 -13.17
C CYS A 48 -6.48 2.50 -12.05
N HIS A 49 -6.07 2.74 -10.80
CA HIS A 49 -6.88 2.56 -9.60
C HIS A 49 -7.02 3.88 -8.83
N PRO A 50 -7.73 4.89 -9.38
CA PRO A 50 -7.84 6.19 -8.74
C PRO A 50 -8.39 6.07 -7.32
N ASP A 51 -7.67 6.64 -6.36
CA ASP A 51 -7.99 6.60 -4.93
C ASP A 51 -8.09 5.17 -4.34
N GLY A 52 -7.55 4.16 -5.05
CA GLY A 52 -7.69 2.75 -4.70
C GLY A 52 -8.89 2.04 -5.32
N SER A 53 -9.61 2.67 -6.25
CA SER A 53 -10.79 2.11 -6.92
C SER A 53 -10.49 0.78 -7.62
N GLY A 54 -11.25 -0.25 -7.29
CA GLY A 54 -11.17 -1.59 -7.87
C GLY A 54 -10.25 -2.54 -7.10
N VAL A 55 -9.38 -2.03 -6.22
CA VAL A 55 -8.46 -2.84 -5.41
C VAL A 55 -8.86 -2.94 -3.94
N GLU A 56 -9.88 -2.19 -3.49
CA GLU A 56 -10.40 -2.25 -2.12
C GLU A 56 -10.93 -3.65 -1.73
N LYS A 57 -11.30 -4.48 -2.72
CA LYS A 57 -11.75 -5.85 -2.51
C LYS A 57 -10.61 -6.88 -2.52
N ALA A 58 -9.37 -6.45 -2.76
CA ALA A 58 -8.23 -7.36 -2.89
C ALA A 58 -7.76 -7.95 -1.55
N ALA A 59 -7.97 -7.21 -0.45
CA ALA A 59 -7.51 -7.58 0.89
C ALA A 59 -8.03 -8.94 1.43
N GLY A 60 -9.17 -9.42 0.91
CA GLY A 60 -9.79 -10.68 1.33
C GLY A 60 -9.63 -11.83 0.33
N LYS A 61 -8.85 -11.64 -0.73
CA LYS A 61 -8.70 -12.61 -1.82
C LYS A 61 -7.33 -13.26 -1.80
N THR A 62 -7.30 -14.55 -2.06
CA THR A 62 -6.07 -15.35 -2.24
C THR A 62 -5.82 -15.69 -3.70
N SER A 63 -6.76 -15.43 -4.61
CA SER A 63 -6.58 -15.61 -6.05
C SER A 63 -7.22 -14.48 -6.83
N PHE A 64 -6.57 -14.11 -7.93
CA PHE A 64 -6.91 -12.97 -8.76
C PHE A 64 -6.85 -13.39 -10.22
N THR A 65 -7.89 -13.06 -10.97
CA THR A 65 -7.87 -13.11 -12.43
C THR A 65 -7.89 -11.68 -12.93
N ILE A 66 -6.78 -11.21 -13.48
CA ILE A 66 -6.63 -9.83 -13.99
C ILE A 66 -5.79 -9.84 -15.26
N MET A 67 -6.18 -9.02 -16.23
CA MET A 67 -5.52 -8.93 -17.54
C MET A 67 -5.35 -10.29 -18.25
N GLY A 68 -6.29 -11.23 -18.05
CA GLY A 68 -6.20 -12.59 -18.60
C GLY A 68 -5.25 -13.54 -17.87
N HIS A 69 -4.59 -13.09 -16.79
CA HIS A 69 -3.68 -13.90 -15.99
C HIS A 69 -4.29 -14.26 -14.64
N LYS A 70 -4.04 -15.50 -14.19
CA LYS A 70 -4.37 -15.97 -12.84
C LYS A 70 -3.16 -15.84 -11.93
N LYS A 71 -3.33 -15.22 -10.77
CA LYS A 71 -2.33 -15.09 -9.70
C LYS A 71 -2.88 -15.65 -8.38
N ASN A 72 -1.98 -16.16 -7.54
CA ASN A 72 -2.30 -16.85 -6.29
C ASN A 72 -1.93 -16.04 -5.04
N SER A 73 -1.57 -14.78 -5.21
CA SER A 73 -1.27 -13.86 -4.12
C SER A 73 -1.50 -12.42 -4.55
N LEU A 74 -1.61 -11.52 -3.57
CA LEU A 74 -1.72 -10.10 -3.83
C LEU A 74 -0.37 -9.56 -4.33
N GLU A 75 0.73 -10.06 -3.79
CA GLU A 75 2.10 -9.75 -4.13
C GLU A 75 2.40 -10.08 -5.61
N ASP A 76 2.00 -11.26 -6.09
CA ASP A 76 2.16 -11.62 -7.50
C ASP A 76 1.28 -10.77 -8.43
N THR A 77 0.12 -10.35 -7.93
CA THR A 77 -0.78 -9.46 -8.66
C THR A 77 -0.17 -8.07 -8.76
N VAL A 78 0.44 -7.55 -7.70
CA VAL A 78 1.20 -6.30 -7.71
C VAL A 78 2.35 -6.38 -8.71
N ASN A 79 3.14 -7.46 -8.68
CA ASN A 79 4.25 -7.65 -9.63
C ASN A 79 3.77 -7.76 -11.09
N LEU A 80 2.61 -8.38 -11.34
CA LEU A 80 2.00 -8.38 -12.66
C LEU A 80 1.65 -6.96 -13.13
N CYS A 81 1.05 -6.14 -12.26
CA CYS A 81 0.72 -4.74 -12.56
C CYS A 81 1.99 -3.90 -12.81
N ILE A 82 3.02 -4.06 -11.98
CA ILE A 82 4.32 -3.39 -12.16
C ILE A 82 4.88 -3.69 -13.55
N SER A 83 4.94 -4.97 -13.92
CA SER A 83 5.55 -5.38 -15.20
C SER A 83 4.68 -4.98 -16.40
N MET A 84 3.38 -5.25 -16.36
CA MET A 84 2.52 -5.11 -17.53
C MET A 84 2.03 -3.68 -17.75
N ALA A 85 1.60 -3.00 -16.67
CA ALA A 85 1.00 -1.67 -16.74
C ALA A 85 2.03 -0.55 -16.55
N LEU A 86 2.93 -0.69 -15.56
CA LEU A 86 3.94 0.33 -15.27
C LEU A 86 5.22 0.16 -16.11
N LYS A 87 5.40 -1.00 -16.76
CA LYS A 87 6.64 -1.32 -17.49
C LYS A 87 7.88 -1.20 -16.60
N GLY A 88 7.72 -1.55 -15.32
CA GLY A 88 8.78 -1.64 -14.32
C GLY A 88 9.29 -3.07 -14.15
N LYS A 89 10.18 -3.26 -13.18
CA LYS A 89 10.76 -4.57 -12.83
C LYS A 89 10.03 -5.14 -11.61
N PRO A 90 9.59 -6.42 -11.64
CA PRO A 90 9.07 -7.07 -10.44
C PRO A 90 10.03 -6.93 -9.26
N ILE A 91 9.48 -6.68 -8.08
CA ILE A 91 10.24 -6.59 -6.82
C ILE A 91 10.09 -7.88 -6.02
N ALA A 92 11.01 -8.14 -5.09
CA ALA A 92 10.93 -9.33 -4.24
C ALA A 92 9.64 -9.28 -3.38
N THR A 93 8.90 -10.39 -3.33
CA THR A 93 7.60 -10.47 -2.62
C THR A 93 7.74 -10.26 -1.11
N GLY A 94 8.91 -10.53 -0.54
CA GLY A 94 9.24 -10.27 0.87
C GLY A 94 9.87 -8.90 1.16
N SER A 95 10.09 -8.07 0.13
CA SER A 95 10.74 -6.75 0.27
C SER A 95 9.93 -5.78 1.13
N GLY A 96 10.60 -4.76 1.68
CA GLY A 96 9.94 -3.67 2.42
C GLY A 96 8.91 -2.94 1.56
N GLU A 97 9.27 -2.60 0.32
CA GLU A 97 8.37 -1.95 -0.64
C GLU A 97 7.13 -2.79 -0.94
N MET A 98 7.27 -4.11 -1.12
CA MET A 98 6.12 -5.00 -1.32
C MET A 98 5.21 -5.03 -0.08
N LYS A 99 5.78 -5.10 1.13
CA LYS A 99 5.00 -5.06 2.37
C LYS A 99 4.25 -3.75 2.52
N ASP A 100 4.87 -2.64 2.16
CA ASP A 100 4.28 -1.30 2.24
C ASP A 100 3.10 -1.17 1.26
N ILE A 101 3.29 -1.49 -0.03
CA ILE A 101 2.22 -1.41 -1.03
C ILE A 101 1.05 -2.36 -0.72
N VAL A 102 1.34 -3.58 -0.26
CA VAL A 102 0.32 -4.54 0.18
C VAL A 102 -0.44 -4.04 1.41
N SER A 103 0.25 -3.44 2.37
CA SER A 103 -0.38 -2.85 3.57
C SER A 103 -1.33 -1.72 3.18
N TYR A 104 -0.92 -0.86 2.25
CA TYR A 104 -1.79 0.18 1.72
C TYR A 104 -3.01 -0.39 1.02
N ILE A 105 -2.86 -1.36 0.12
CA ILE A 105 -4.01 -2.00 -0.56
C ILE A 105 -4.96 -2.63 0.46
N LYS A 106 -4.43 -3.30 1.49
CA LYS A 106 -5.25 -3.89 2.57
C LYS A 106 -6.00 -2.83 3.36
N SER A 107 -5.41 -1.66 3.59
CA SER A 107 -6.05 -0.53 4.29
C SER A 107 -7.27 0.04 3.55
N LEU A 108 -7.42 -0.24 2.25
CA LEU A 108 -8.57 0.19 1.45
C LEU A 108 -9.81 -0.66 1.69
N LYS A 109 -9.69 -1.82 2.33
CA LYS A 109 -10.81 -2.74 2.58
C LYS A 109 -11.99 -2.00 3.24
N GLY A 110 -13.17 -2.16 2.65
CA GLY A 110 -14.42 -1.59 3.18
C GLY A 110 -14.63 -0.11 2.85
N LYS A 111 -13.69 0.57 2.19
CA LYS A 111 -13.91 1.94 1.71
C LYS A 111 -14.87 1.94 0.52
N LYS A 112 -15.85 2.85 0.53
CA LYS A 112 -16.77 3.08 -0.59
C LYS A 112 -16.09 4.01 -1.60
N ILE A 113 -15.41 3.42 -2.58
CA ILE A 113 -14.70 4.16 -3.64
C ILE A 113 -15.54 4.09 -4.91
N LYS A 114 -15.84 5.26 -5.52
CA LYS A 114 -16.58 5.29 -6.79
C LYS A 114 -15.70 4.72 -7.89
N LYS A 115 -16.20 3.68 -8.57
CA LYS A 115 -15.51 3.09 -9.72
C LYS A 115 -15.43 4.10 -10.86
N ARG A 116 -14.23 4.33 -11.39
CA ARG A 116 -13.99 5.10 -12.61
C ARG A 116 -13.44 4.19 -13.70
N ILE A 117 -13.92 4.35 -14.93
CA ILE A 117 -13.36 3.66 -16.11
C ILE A 117 -12.20 4.51 -16.61
N ILE A 118 -10.99 3.97 -16.55
CA ILE A 118 -9.78 4.62 -17.06
C ILE A 118 -9.41 3.92 -18.37
N LYS A 119 -9.32 4.66 -19.48
CA LYS A 119 -8.89 4.11 -20.76
C LYS A 119 -7.39 3.84 -20.75
N GLY A 120 -6.95 2.72 -21.31
CA GLY A 120 -5.52 2.34 -21.33
C GLY A 120 -5.03 1.71 -20.02
N CYS A 121 -5.97 1.35 -19.16
CA CYS A 121 -5.92 0.46 -18.02
C CYS A 121 -7.17 -0.45 -18.13
#